data_AF-A0A4S4BUW6-F1
#
_entry.id   AF-A0A4S4BUW6-F1
#
_cell.length_a   1.000
_cell.length_b   1.000
_cell.length_c   1.000
_cell.angle_alpha   90.00
_cell.angle_beta   90.00
_cell.angle_gamma   90.00
#
_symmetry.space_group_name_H-M   'P 1'
#
loop_
_entity.id
_entity.type
_entity.pdbx_description
1 polymer ?
#
loop_
_entity_poly.entity_id
_entity_poly.type
_entity_poly.pdbx_seq_one_letter_code
_entity_poly.pdbx_strand_id
1 'polypeptide(L)'
;MDELIKDIIYSSIKNLFQNQPDIFVNTRYTNFTEWNLSYHLSNEIAKYIFWLNVDLDVTKRNYNNRRPDIIFHKRRTNSLNYLVVELKKSKKDNQSDICKLKEDWMREPLNYRYGAYINIWGKDNFKAIVLINGEGQEVNDSCQYIPVPSPSKILLTEYKIFTSNIIQKKMKANLLDNLILETYERRSLNYKK
;
A
#
# COMPACT_ATOMS: atom_id res chain seq x y z
N MET A 1 9.76 5.49 9.39
CA MET A 1 9.20 4.58 8.37
C MET A 1 7.77 4.17 8.71
N ASP A 2 7.49 3.84 9.96
CA ASP A 2 6.19 3.31 10.37
C ASP A 2 5.05 4.33 10.31
N GLU A 3 5.28 5.59 10.69
CA GLU A 3 4.29 6.65 10.47
C GLU A 3 4.08 6.95 8.98
N LEU A 4 5.14 6.87 8.16
CA LEU A 4 5.08 7.18 6.74
C LEU A 4 4.11 6.26 5.98
N ILE A 5 4.02 4.97 6.34
CA ILE A 5 3.09 4.07 5.64
C ILE A 5 1.62 4.44 5.92
N LYS A 6 1.30 4.91 7.13
CA LYS A 6 -0.05 5.42 7.46
C LYS A 6 -0.37 6.66 6.65
N ASP A 7 0.57 7.60 6.57
CA ASP A 7 0.44 8.82 5.77
C ASP A 7 0.27 8.50 4.28
N ILE A 8 0.99 7.50 3.75
CA ILE A 8 0.81 7.01 2.38
C ILE A 8 -0.61 6.47 2.16
N ILE A 9 -1.11 5.59 3.04
CA ILE A 9 -2.45 5.03 2.91
C ILE A 9 -3.52 6.12 3.00
N TYR A 10 -3.40 7.01 3.99
CA TYR A 10 -4.28 8.16 4.16
C TYR A 10 -4.34 9.03 2.89
N SER A 11 -3.16 9.43 2.41
CA SER A 11 -3.06 10.31 1.24
C SER A 11 -3.56 9.64 -0.03
N SER A 12 -3.35 8.33 -0.18
CA SER A 12 -3.87 7.54 -1.30
C SER A 12 -5.40 7.49 -1.31
N ILE A 13 -6.04 7.32 -0.15
CA ILE A 13 -7.50 7.32 -0.02
C ILE A 13 -8.07 8.72 -0.33
N LYS A 14 -7.47 9.78 0.21
CA LYS A 14 -7.91 11.16 -0.07
C LYS A 14 -7.76 11.49 -1.56
N ASN A 15 -6.64 11.10 -2.17
CA ASN A 15 -6.43 11.29 -3.62
C ASN A 15 -7.41 10.48 -4.47
N LEU A 16 -7.78 9.26 -4.04
CA LEU A 16 -8.81 8.47 -4.72
C LEU A 16 -10.12 9.27 -4.83
N PHE A 17 -10.60 9.81 -3.70
CA PHE A 17 -11.84 10.59 -3.68
C PHE A 17 -11.75 11.93 -4.41
N GLN A 18 -10.57 12.56 -4.38
CA GLN A 18 -10.34 13.81 -5.09
C GLN A 18 -10.30 13.60 -6.61
N ASN A 19 -9.60 12.55 -7.07
CA ASN A 19 -9.38 12.29 -8.50
C ASN A 19 -10.56 11.55 -9.15
N GLN A 20 -11.37 10.84 -8.37
CA GLN A 20 -12.51 10.06 -8.85
C GLN A 20 -13.76 10.33 -7.97
N PRO A 21 -14.34 11.54 -8.06
CA PRO A 21 -15.42 11.98 -7.17
C PRO A 21 -16.71 11.16 -7.34
N ASP A 22 -16.87 10.46 -8.45
CA ASP A 22 -18.03 9.67 -8.86
C ASP A 22 -17.77 8.16 -8.85
N ILE A 23 -16.65 7.69 -8.26
CA ILE A 23 -16.24 6.26 -8.27
C ILE A 23 -17.32 5.28 -7.78
N PHE A 24 -18.22 5.72 -6.89
CA PHE A 24 -19.31 4.89 -6.35
C PHE A 24 -20.64 5.06 -7.10
N VAL A 25 -20.70 5.91 -8.12
CA VAL A 25 -21.89 6.17 -8.93
C VAL A 25 -22.01 5.09 -9.99
N ASN A 26 -23.02 4.24 -9.86
CA ASN A 26 -23.33 3.20 -10.83
C ASN A 26 -24.57 3.56 -11.65
N THR A 27 -24.61 3.08 -12.89
CA THR A 27 -25.84 3.07 -13.68
C THR A 27 -26.68 1.84 -13.31
N ARG A 28 -27.90 1.73 -13.82
CA ARG A 28 -28.70 0.49 -13.71
C ARG A 28 -28.09 -0.73 -14.41
N TYR A 29 -27.06 -0.53 -15.23
CA TYR A 29 -26.41 -1.58 -16.03
C TYR A 29 -24.98 -1.88 -15.58
N THR A 30 -24.44 -1.12 -14.63
CA THR A 30 -23.07 -1.28 -14.14
C THR A 30 -23.05 -1.54 -12.65
N ASN A 31 -22.04 -2.28 -12.20
CA ASN A 31 -21.82 -2.52 -10.79
C ASN A 31 -20.34 -2.31 -10.47
N PHE A 32 -20.06 -1.60 -9.40
CA PHE A 32 -18.73 -1.36 -8.89
C PHE A 32 -18.40 -2.40 -7.82
N THR A 33 -17.49 -3.31 -8.14
CA THR A 33 -17.08 -4.42 -7.27
C THR A 33 -15.86 -4.05 -6.41
N GLU A 34 -15.55 -4.87 -5.41
CA GLU A 34 -14.32 -4.70 -4.61
C GLU A 34 -13.09 -4.77 -5.51
N TRP A 35 -13.11 -5.61 -6.55
CA TRP A 35 -12.02 -5.68 -7.53
C TRP A 35 -11.81 -4.35 -8.27
N ASN A 36 -12.88 -3.64 -8.65
CA ASN A 36 -12.77 -2.31 -9.25
C ASN A 36 -12.13 -1.32 -8.27
N LEU A 37 -12.56 -1.34 -7.00
CA LEU A 37 -11.97 -0.50 -5.96
C LEU A 37 -10.48 -0.82 -5.75
N SER A 38 -10.10 -2.09 -5.74
CA SER A 38 -8.70 -2.53 -5.63
C SER A 38 -7.86 -1.98 -6.78
N TYR A 39 -8.38 -2.00 -8.00
CA TYR A 39 -7.72 -1.41 -9.15
C TYR A 39 -7.48 0.09 -8.97
N HIS A 40 -8.49 0.88 -8.61
CA HIS A 40 -8.33 2.33 -8.48
C HIS A 40 -7.46 2.73 -7.28
N LEU A 41 -7.65 2.08 -6.13
CA LEU A 41 -6.87 2.38 -4.92
C LEU A 41 -5.41 1.96 -5.07
N SER A 42 -5.14 0.80 -5.69
CA SER A 42 -3.76 0.36 -5.93
C SER A 42 -2.97 1.33 -6.80
N ASN A 43 -3.63 1.95 -7.79
CA ASN A 43 -3.01 2.99 -8.62
C ASN A 43 -2.65 4.25 -7.82
N GLU A 44 -3.45 4.64 -6.84
CA GLU A 44 -3.12 5.76 -5.94
C GLU A 44 -1.95 5.41 -5.01
N ILE A 45 -1.96 4.23 -4.38
CA ILE A 45 -0.86 3.77 -3.51
C ILE A 45 0.45 3.62 -4.31
N ALA A 46 0.38 3.12 -5.55
CA ALA A 46 1.55 2.93 -6.42
C ALA A 46 2.28 4.23 -6.74
N LYS A 47 1.59 5.37 -6.73
CA LYS A 47 2.24 6.69 -6.90
C LYS A 47 3.25 6.96 -5.79
N TYR A 48 2.95 6.52 -4.57
CA TYR A 48 3.86 6.64 -3.43
C TYR A 48 4.91 5.53 -3.46
N ILE A 49 4.50 4.28 -3.63
CA ILE A 49 5.41 3.12 -3.59
C ILE A 49 5.94 2.79 -5.00
N PHE A 50 6.31 3.82 -5.77
CA PHE A 50 6.67 3.74 -7.20
C PHE A 50 7.88 2.84 -7.49
N TRP A 51 8.67 2.56 -6.46
CA TRP A 51 9.87 1.74 -6.54
C TRP A 51 9.57 0.24 -6.44
N LEU A 52 8.33 -0.19 -6.25
CA LEU A 52 7.89 -1.60 -6.20
C LEU A 52 7.03 -2.00 -7.40
N ASN A 53 6.82 -3.30 -7.55
CA ASN A 53 5.76 -3.85 -8.40
C ASN A 53 4.44 -3.86 -7.62
N VAL A 54 3.34 -3.59 -8.31
CA VAL A 54 1.98 -3.80 -7.80
C VAL A 54 1.34 -4.93 -8.59
N ASP A 55 0.73 -5.88 -7.89
CA ASP A 55 -0.09 -6.92 -8.51
C ASP A 55 -1.39 -7.08 -7.71
N LEU A 56 -2.50 -7.36 -8.41
CA LEU A 56 -3.84 -7.53 -7.85
C LEU A 56 -4.25 -9.00 -7.85
N ASP A 57 -5.00 -9.44 -6.83
CA ASP A 57 -5.62 -10.78 -6.74
C ASP A 57 -4.64 -11.93 -7.04
N VAL A 58 -3.40 -11.82 -6.54
CA VAL A 58 -2.35 -12.79 -6.84
C VAL A 58 -2.53 -14.05 -6.01
N THR A 59 -2.74 -15.18 -6.69
CA THR A 59 -2.77 -16.49 -6.03
C THR A 59 -1.38 -16.91 -5.57
N LYS A 60 -1.22 -17.14 -4.27
CA LYS A 60 -0.04 -17.85 -3.75
C LYS A 60 -0.35 -19.35 -3.68
N ARG A 61 0.03 -20.08 -4.74
CA ARG A 61 -0.27 -21.52 -4.90
C ARG A 61 0.18 -22.37 -3.71
N ASN A 62 1.34 -22.05 -3.13
CA ASN A 62 1.88 -22.74 -1.96
C ASN A 62 1.27 -22.27 -0.62
N TYR A 63 0.16 -21.54 -0.67
CA TYR A 63 -0.48 -20.91 0.48
C TYR A 63 -2.01 -21.09 0.42
N ASN A 64 -2.43 -22.35 0.20
CA ASN A 64 -3.84 -22.75 0.07
C ASN A 64 -4.64 -21.94 -0.96
N ASN A 65 -3.96 -21.49 -2.03
CA ASN A 65 -4.52 -20.61 -3.05
C ASN A 65 -5.16 -19.32 -2.50
N ARG A 66 -4.73 -18.86 -1.30
CA ARG A 66 -5.13 -17.57 -0.76
C ARG A 66 -4.67 -16.44 -1.69
N ARG A 67 -5.45 -15.36 -1.69
CA ARG A 67 -5.29 -14.21 -2.58
C ARG A 67 -5.56 -12.95 -1.78
N PRO A 68 -4.54 -12.08 -1.59
CA PRO A 68 -4.79 -10.74 -1.09
C PRO A 68 -5.31 -9.88 -2.24
N ASP A 69 -6.02 -8.80 -1.91
CA ASP A 69 -6.55 -7.90 -2.93
C ASP A 69 -5.43 -7.15 -3.68
N ILE A 70 -4.44 -6.63 -2.94
CA ILE A 70 -3.32 -5.87 -3.51
C ILE A 70 -2.00 -6.26 -2.82
N ILE A 71 -0.93 -6.41 -3.59
CA ILE A 71 0.44 -6.52 -3.06
C ILE A 71 1.39 -5.53 -3.71
N PHE A 72 2.29 -4.98 -2.89
CA PHE A 72 3.46 -4.22 -3.32
C PHE A 72 4.72 -4.98 -2.94
N HIS A 73 5.49 -5.39 -3.94
CA HIS A 73 6.65 -6.27 -3.75
C HIS A 73 7.72 -6.09 -4.83
N LYS A 74 8.85 -6.80 -4.69
CA LYS A 74 9.71 -7.11 -5.84
C LYS A 74 9.62 -8.58 -6.18
N ARG A 75 9.38 -8.85 -7.46
CA ARG A 75 9.44 -10.21 -8.01
C ARG A 75 10.80 -10.84 -7.69
N ARG A 76 10.78 -12.17 -7.47
CA ARG A 76 11.95 -13.03 -7.20
C ARG A 76 12.57 -12.91 -5.80
N THR A 77 12.02 -12.11 -4.89
CA THR A 77 12.50 -12.05 -3.50
C THR A 77 11.35 -11.78 -2.52
N ASN A 78 11.40 -12.40 -1.33
CA ASN A 78 10.51 -12.02 -0.23
C ASN A 78 11.10 -10.88 0.62
N SER A 79 12.39 -10.56 0.48
CA SER A 79 13.06 -9.49 1.24
C SER A 79 12.53 -8.09 0.93
N LEU A 80 11.72 -7.96 -0.13
CA LEU A 80 11.06 -6.74 -0.53
C LEU A 80 9.54 -6.95 -0.69
N ASN A 81 8.96 -7.90 0.04
CA ASN A 81 7.51 -7.96 0.26
C ASN A 81 7.15 -6.84 1.23
N TYR A 82 6.62 -5.74 0.71
CA TYR A 82 6.55 -4.48 1.47
C TYR A 82 5.17 -4.25 2.07
N LEU A 83 4.13 -4.24 1.24
CA LEU A 83 2.76 -3.98 1.66
C LEU A 83 1.82 -5.03 1.05
N VAL A 84 0.96 -5.60 1.89
CA VAL A 84 -0.19 -6.42 1.47
C VAL A 84 -1.46 -5.72 1.95
N VAL A 85 -2.49 -5.69 1.11
CA VAL A 85 -3.75 -4.99 1.40
C VAL A 85 -4.92 -5.96 1.24
N GLU A 86 -5.80 -5.96 2.23
CA GLU A 86 -7.15 -6.53 2.16
C GLU A 86 -8.14 -5.36 2.12
N LEU A 87 -9.03 -5.38 1.13
CA LEU A 87 -9.94 -4.29 0.79
C LEU A 87 -11.39 -4.76 0.88
N LYS A 88 -12.21 -3.93 1.52
CA LYS A 88 -13.65 -4.13 1.64
C LYS A 88 -14.42 -2.93 1.14
N LYS A 89 -15.63 -3.17 0.63
CA LYS A 89 -16.56 -2.09 0.25
C LYS A 89 -17.80 -1.98 1.12
N SER A 90 -17.99 -2.89 2.08
CA SER A 90 -19.21 -2.97 2.89
C SER A 90 -19.00 -2.38 4.27
N LYS A 91 -19.88 -1.45 4.68
CA LYS A 91 -19.88 -0.90 6.04
C LYS A 91 -20.01 -1.97 7.14
N LYS A 92 -20.63 -3.11 6.83
CA LYS A 92 -20.89 -4.20 7.79
C LYS A 92 -19.75 -5.21 7.92
N ASP A 93 -18.61 -4.98 7.27
CA ASP A 93 -17.49 -5.91 7.37
C ASP A 93 -16.93 -5.98 8.81
N ASN A 94 -16.68 -7.20 9.27
CA ASN A 94 -16.32 -7.50 10.66
C ASN A 94 -14.81 -7.53 10.93
N GLN A 95 -13.97 -7.08 9.99
CA GLN A 95 -12.50 -6.99 10.14
C GLN A 95 -11.81 -8.33 10.45
N SER A 96 -12.48 -9.46 10.24
CA SER A 96 -11.88 -10.79 10.45
C SER A 96 -10.64 -11.04 9.57
N ASP A 97 -10.53 -10.32 8.46
CA ASP A 97 -9.39 -10.37 7.54
C ASP A 97 -8.10 -9.75 8.11
N ILE A 98 -8.17 -8.99 9.21
CA ILE A 98 -6.96 -8.53 9.92
C ILE A 98 -6.15 -9.72 10.45
N CYS A 99 -6.80 -10.77 10.93
CA CYS A 99 -6.11 -11.98 11.37
C CYS A 99 -5.40 -12.66 10.18
N LYS A 100 -6.06 -12.73 9.02
CA LYS A 100 -5.45 -13.27 7.79
C LYS A 100 -4.20 -12.48 7.39
N LEU A 101 -4.23 -11.14 7.46
CA LEU A 101 -3.06 -10.31 7.23
C LEU A 101 -1.87 -10.73 8.10
N LYS A 102 -2.09 -10.83 9.42
CA LYS A 102 -1.03 -11.19 10.37
C LYS A 102 -0.52 -12.60 10.17
N GLU A 103 -1.44 -13.55 10.05
CA GLU A 103 -1.12 -14.98 10.08
C GLU A 103 -0.60 -15.49 8.74
N ASP A 104 -1.17 -14.99 7.64
CA ASP A 104 -0.97 -15.57 6.32
C ASP A 104 0.05 -14.82 5.47
N TRP A 105 0.16 -13.50 5.68
CA TRP A 105 0.99 -12.65 4.81
C TRP A 105 2.22 -12.08 5.52
N MET A 106 2.07 -11.64 6.76
CA MET A 106 3.15 -10.99 7.51
C MET A 106 4.11 -11.98 8.20
N ARG A 107 3.72 -13.26 8.33
CA ARG A 107 4.58 -14.32 8.87
C ARG A 107 5.44 -14.98 7.79
N GLU A 108 6.40 -15.79 8.26
CA GLU A 108 7.21 -16.61 7.38
C GLU A 108 6.36 -17.55 6.52
N PRO A 109 6.76 -17.80 5.25
CA PRO A 109 7.97 -17.30 4.60
C PRO A 109 7.78 -15.95 3.87
N LEU A 110 6.55 -15.42 3.83
CA LEU A 110 6.21 -14.26 3.00
C LEU A 110 6.71 -12.95 3.61
N ASN A 111 6.65 -12.81 4.94
CA ASN A 111 7.27 -11.72 5.69
C ASN A 111 6.95 -10.33 5.11
N TYR A 112 5.69 -10.08 4.73
CA TYR A 112 5.28 -8.73 4.35
C TYR A 112 5.52 -7.77 5.51
N ARG A 113 6.26 -6.69 5.25
CA ARG A 113 6.63 -5.71 6.28
C ARG A 113 5.41 -5.02 6.88
N TYR A 114 4.45 -4.67 6.03
CA TYR A 114 3.22 -3.99 6.40
C TYR A 114 2.01 -4.75 5.86
N GLY A 115 0.96 -4.81 6.67
CA GLY A 115 -0.39 -5.18 6.23
C GLY A 115 -1.30 -3.97 6.27
N ALA A 116 -2.30 -3.90 5.42
CA ALA A 116 -3.34 -2.88 5.51
C ALA A 116 -4.71 -3.52 5.32
N TYR A 117 -5.60 -3.28 6.28
CA TYR A 117 -7.02 -3.51 6.10
C TYR A 117 -7.66 -2.16 5.76
N ILE A 118 -8.35 -2.09 4.63
CA ILE A 118 -9.00 -0.86 4.17
C ILE A 118 -10.46 -1.20 3.85
N ASN A 119 -11.41 -0.49 4.45
CA ASN A 119 -12.83 -0.62 4.15
C ASN A 119 -13.37 0.72 3.71
N ILE A 120 -13.88 0.83 2.49
CA ILE A 120 -14.43 2.06 1.93
C ILE A 120 -15.85 1.79 1.42
N TRP A 121 -16.85 2.36 2.07
CA TRP A 121 -18.26 2.15 1.71
C TRP A 121 -18.95 3.40 1.16
N GLY A 122 -18.18 4.44 0.87
CA GLY A 122 -18.64 5.66 0.20
C GLY A 122 -17.56 6.73 0.16
N LYS A 123 -17.87 7.85 -0.49
CA LYS A 123 -16.99 9.03 -0.52
C LYS A 123 -16.73 9.52 0.91
N ASP A 124 -15.46 9.69 1.27
CA ASP A 124 -15.00 10.07 2.62
C ASP A 124 -15.48 9.15 3.76
N ASN A 125 -16.02 7.98 3.41
CA ASN A 125 -16.58 7.01 4.33
C ASN A 125 -15.71 5.76 4.29
N PHE A 126 -14.69 5.73 5.16
CA PHE A 126 -13.76 4.64 5.24
C PHE A 126 -13.32 4.33 6.67
N LYS A 127 -12.80 3.12 6.85
CA LYS A 127 -12.00 2.70 8.00
C LYS A 127 -10.75 2.04 7.46
N ALA A 128 -9.58 2.47 7.90
CA ALA A 128 -8.32 1.85 7.52
C ALA A 128 -7.46 1.59 8.75
N ILE A 129 -6.81 0.42 8.75
CA ILE A 129 -5.88 -0.02 9.80
C ILE A 129 -4.62 -0.52 9.10
N VAL A 130 -3.47 0.05 9.47
CA VAL A 130 -2.16 -0.44 9.03
C VAL A 130 -1.56 -1.28 10.15
N LEU A 131 -1.05 -2.46 9.77
CA LEU A 131 -0.36 -3.39 10.64
C LEU A 131 1.15 -3.15 10.52
N ILE A 132 1.78 -2.82 11.65
CA ILE A 132 3.21 -2.56 11.77
C ILE A 132 3.74 -3.53 12.82
N ASN A 133 4.64 -4.43 12.43
CA ASN A 133 5.10 -5.53 13.30
C ASN A 133 3.96 -6.35 13.91
N GLY A 134 2.83 -6.45 13.19
CA GLY A 134 1.62 -7.15 13.64
C GLY A 134 0.71 -6.34 14.57
N GLU A 135 1.07 -5.10 14.92
CA GLU A 135 0.24 -4.19 15.72
C GLU A 135 -0.58 -3.27 14.82
N GLY A 136 -1.87 -3.15 15.11
CA GLY A 136 -2.79 -2.35 14.29
C GLY A 136 -2.83 -0.90 14.72
N GLN A 137 -2.66 0.00 13.75
CA GLN A 137 -2.79 1.43 13.93
C GLN A 137 -3.83 1.99 12.98
N GLU A 138 -4.73 2.82 13.51
CA GLU A 138 -5.78 3.43 12.69
C GLU A 138 -5.21 4.51 11.76
N VAL A 139 -5.80 4.59 10.57
CA VAL A 139 -5.55 5.64 9.59
C VAL A 139 -6.79 6.54 9.58
N ASN A 140 -6.62 7.79 9.98
CA ASN A 140 -7.68 8.77 10.13
C ASN A 140 -7.14 10.19 9.86
N ASP A 141 -7.93 11.23 10.11
CA ASP A 141 -7.56 12.61 9.79
C ASP A 141 -6.41 13.18 10.66
N SER A 142 -5.90 12.44 11.65
CA SER A 142 -4.65 12.79 12.36
C SER A 142 -3.38 12.43 11.57
N CYS A 143 -3.50 11.61 10.52
CA CYS A 143 -2.39 11.29 9.63
C CYS A 143 -2.02 12.51 8.76
N GLN A 144 -0.76 12.62 8.39
CA GLN A 144 -0.28 13.71 7.56
C GLN A 144 -0.60 13.44 6.09
N TYR A 145 -1.26 14.39 5.43
CA TYR A 145 -1.38 14.35 3.98
C TYR A 145 0.00 14.63 3.36
N ILE A 146 0.47 13.68 2.55
CA ILE A 146 1.69 13.82 1.77
C ILE A 146 1.35 13.98 0.27
N PRO A 147 1.82 15.05 -0.38
CA PRO A 147 1.64 15.21 -1.82
C PRO A 147 2.29 14.06 -2.61
N VAL A 148 1.66 13.68 -3.73
CA VAL A 148 2.16 12.63 -4.62
C VAL A 148 3.62 12.91 -5.02
N PRO A 149 4.53 11.94 -4.85
CA PRO A 149 5.91 12.17 -5.26
C PRO A 149 6.04 12.22 -6.79
N SER A 150 6.80 13.19 -7.27
CA SER A 150 7.30 13.30 -8.64
C SER A 150 8.79 12.93 -8.66
N PRO A 151 9.17 11.64 -8.75
CA PRO A 151 10.55 11.21 -8.65
C PRO A 151 11.35 11.56 -9.91
N SER A 152 12.57 12.06 -9.73
CA SER A 152 13.48 12.35 -10.86
C SER A 152 13.99 11.04 -11.49
N LYS A 153 14.47 11.12 -12.74
CA LYS A 153 15.13 9.97 -13.40
C LYS A 153 16.32 9.42 -12.60
N ILE A 154 17.05 10.30 -11.92
CA ILE A 154 18.18 9.94 -11.05
C ILE A 154 17.67 9.10 -9.88
N LEU A 155 16.67 9.60 -9.15
CA LEU A 155 16.08 8.90 -8.01
C LEU A 155 15.50 7.54 -8.43
N LEU A 156 14.79 7.47 -9.56
CA LEU A 156 14.28 6.21 -10.10
C LEU A 156 15.40 5.20 -10.42
N THR A 157 16.57 5.70 -10.87
CA THR A 157 17.74 4.86 -11.14
C THR A 157 18.36 4.35 -9.85
N GLU A 158 18.47 5.20 -8.82
CA GLU A 158 18.94 4.81 -7.49
C GLU A 158 18.08 3.69 -6.91
N TYR A 159 16.74 3.84 -6.89
CA TYR A 159 15.84 2.78 -6.43
C TYR A 159 16.01 1.46 -7.19
N LYS A 160 16.22 1.51 -8.51
CA LYS A 160 16.48 0.31 -9.33
C LYS A 160 17.78 -0.38 -8.92
N ILE A 161 18.85 0.38 -8.69
CA ILE A 161 20.15 -0.15 -8.26
C ILE A 161 20.03 -0.78 -6.86
N PHE A 162 19.46 -0.05 -5.90
CA PHE A 162 19.27 -0.53 -4.53
C PHE A 162 18.44 -1.81 -4.47
N THR A 163 17.28 -1.83 -5.12
CA THR A 163 16.42 -3.03 -5.13
C THR A 163 17.09 -4.21 -5.83
N SER A 164 17.85 -3.98 -6.90
CA SER A 164 18.61 -5.03 -7.58
C SER A 164 19.72 -5.61 -6.69
N ASN A 165 20.43 -4.77 -5.95
CA ASN A 165 21.48 -5.20 -5.02
C ASN A 165 20.91 -6.02 -3.85
N ILE A 166 19.72 -5.65 -3.34
CA ILE A 166 19.02 -6.44 -2.32
C ILE A 166 18.61 -7.81 -2.86
N ILE A 167 18.07 -7.88 -4.09
CA ILE A 167 17.74 -9.17 -4.74
C ILE A 167 18.98 -10.04 -4.89
N GLN A 168 20.12 -9.45 -5.24
CA GLN A 168 21.41 -10.14 -5.34
C GLN A 168 22.06 -10.42 -3.98
N LYS A 169 21.40 -10.10 -2.86
CA LYS A 169 21.88 -10.23 -1.48
C LYS A 169 23.20 -9.48 -1.19
N LYS A 170 23.49 -8.44 -1.97
CA LYS A 170 24.67 -7.58 -1.80
C LYS A 170 24.45 -6.44 -0.79
N MET A 171 23.19 -6.15 -0.44
CA MET A 171 22.81 -5.07 0.47
C MET A 171 21.70 -5.49 1.41
N LYS A 172 21.67 -4.88 2.60
CA LYS A 172 20.59 -5.02 3.58
C LYS A 172 19.40 -4.12 3.20
N ALA A 173 18.18 -4.56 3.49
CA ALA A 173 16.96 -3.81 3.18
C ALA A 173 16.83 -2.49 3.93
N ASN A 174 17.44 -2.36 5.13
CA ASN A 174 17.41 -1.12 5.91
C ASN A 174 18.06 0.09 5.21
N LEU A 175 18.99 -0.13 4.27
CA LEU A 175 19.57 0.96 3.48
C LEU A 175 18.55 1.58 2.51
N LEU A 176 17.56 0.80 2.08
CA LEU A 176 16.46 1.30 1.27
C LEU A 176 15.54 2.20 2.08
N ASP A 177 15.38 1.95 3.38
CA ASP A 177 14.55 2.76 4.28
C ASP A 177 15.05 4.19 4.38
N ASN A 178 16.37 4.38 4.44
CA ASN A 178 16.97 5.71 4.45
C ASN A 178 16.65 6.47 3.15
N LEU A 179 16.80 5.81 1.99
CA LEU A 179 16.45 6.41 0.70
C LEU A 179 14.96 6.77 0.62
N ILE A 180 14.09 5.93 1.18
CA ILE A 180 12.65 6.20 1.27
C ILE A 180 12.40 7.42 2.14
N LEU A 181 12.92 7.46 3.37
CA LEU A 181 12.75 8.60 4.27
C LEU A 181 13.25 9.90 3.63
N GLU A 182 14.45 9.91 3.05
CA GLU A 182 14.97 11.08 2.35
C GLU A 182 14.05 11.54 1.20
N THR A 183 13.43 10.61 0.49
CA THR A 183 12.50 10.94 -0.62
C THR A 183 11.28 11.73 -0.13
N TYR A 184 10.80 11.47 1.09
CA TYR A 184 9.61 12.08 1.66
C TYR A 184 9.91 13.26 2.60
N GLU A 185 11.04 13.23 3.33
CA GLU A 185 11.51 14.34 4.17
C GLU A 185 11.96 15.55 3.33
N ARG A 186 12.69 15.33 2.22
CA ARG A 186 13.07 16.42 1.30
C ARG A 186 11.86 17.11 0.68
N ARG A 187 10.68 16.47 0.70
CA ARG A 187 9.44 17.03 0.18
C ARG A 187 8.66 17.82 1.24
N SER A 188 8.61 17.37 2.49
CA SER A 188 7.93 18.11 3.57
C SER A 188 8.51 19.51 3.81
N LEU A 189 9.80 19.72 3.51
CA LEU A 189 10.45 21.03 3.56
C LEU A 189 10.08 21.96 2.40
N ASN A 190 9.72 21.43 1.22
CA ASN A 190 9.40 22.25 0.05
C ASN A 190 7.95 22.77 0.04
N TYR A 191 7.08 22.27 0.92
CA TYR A 191 5.69 22.73 1.08
C TYR A 191 5.51 23.72 2.25
N LYS A 192 6.59 24.13 2.92
CA LYS A 192 6.59 25.18 3.97
C LYS A 192 6.98 26.58 3.42
N LYS A 193 6.82 26.82 2.12
CA LYS A 193 7.04 28.14 1.50
C LYS A 193 5.74 28.72 0.99
#